data_AF-A0A4V2NPB9-F1
#
_entry.id   AF-A0A4V2NPB9-F1
#
_cell.length_a   1.000
_cell.length_b   1.000
_cell.length_c   1.000
_cell.angle_alpha   90.00
_cell.angle_beta   90.00
_cell.angle_gamma   90.00
#
_symmetry.space_group_name_H-M   'P 1'
#
loop_
_entity.id
_entity.type
_entity.pdbx_description
1 polymer ?
#
loop_
_entity_poly.entity_id
_entity_poly.type
_entity_poly.pdbx_seq_one_letter_code
_entity_poly.pdbx_strand_id
1 'polypeptide(L)'
;MERNVRWVQRMRRYGAPVLILYVTAFIVALLLEKMWLIPIIGSLSFIIIVTGYKEMRIMWRMTEQPKAHRILMIQYVFEWVDAILLTTLMVTLLTAEELGLLIGLFFGIWGVLSPLRQKWFVKKLKQVEPELPTYEEVIEGRVPNGSSI
;
A
#
# COMPACT_ATOMS: atom_id res chain seq x y z
N MET A 1 -9.59 3.37 17.21
CA MET A 1 -9.83 4.05 15.92
C MET A 1 -8.90 5.25 15.74
N GLU A 2 -9.03 6.25 16.62
CA GLU A 2 -8.40 7.57 16.44
C GLU A 2 -6.88 7.59 16.34
N ARG A 3 -6.18 6.73 17.09
CA ARG A 3 -4.70 6.67 17.06
C ARG A 3 -4.19 6.21 15.68
N ASN A 4 -4.90 5.28 15.02
CA ASN A 4 -4.53 4.81 13.68
C ASN A 4 -4.82 5.89 12.64
N VAL A 5 -5.99 6.53 12.72
CA VAL A 5 -6.39 7.61 11.81
C VAL A 5 -5.45 8.81 11.91
N ARG A 6 -5.13 9.27 13.13
CA ARG A 6 -4.15 10.36 13.36
C ARG A 6 -2.76 10.03 12.84
N TRP A 7 -2.33 8.77 12.94
CA TRP A 7 -1.03 8.34 12.41
C TRP A 7 -1.01 8.36 10.89
N VAL A 8 -2.09 7.89 10.23
CA VAL A 8 -2.21 7.93 8.77
C VAL A 8 -2.29 9.37 8.27
N GLN A 9 -3.09 10.24 8.89
CA GLN A 9 -3.14 11.66 8.52
C GLN A 9 -1.76 12.34 8.64
N ARG A 10 -0.99 11.98 9.66
CA ARG A 10 0.38 12.45 9.83
C ARG A 10 1.31 11.91 8.74
N MET A 11 1.22 10.62 8.42
CA MET A 11 1.93 10.01 7.28
C MET A 11 1.56 10.67 5.96
N ARG A 12 0.30 11.07 5.74
CA ARG A 12 -0.13 11.76 4.51
C ARG A 12 0.48 13.16 4.42
N ARG A 13 0.58 13.87 5.55
CA ARG A 13 1.23 15.20 5.62
C ARG A 13 2.73 15.15 5.43
N TYR A 14 3.40 14.14 5.99
CA TYR A 14 4.83 13.92 5.81
C TYR A 14 5.17 13.05 4.60
N GLY A 15 4.17 12.55 3.88
CA GLY A 15 4.35 11.61 2.77
C GLY A 15 5.12 12.22 1.62
N ALA A 16 4.78 13.45 1.23
CA ALA A 16 5.51 14.18 0.19
C ALA A 16 6.99 14.40 0.53
N PRO A 17 7.37 14.98 1.69
CA PRO A 17 8.78 15.16 2.02
C PRO A 17 9.54 13.84 2.24
N VAL A 18 8.89 12.80 2.78
CA VAL A 18 9.49 11.46 2.89
C VAL A 18 9.71 10.84 1.51
N LEU A 19 8.77 11.01 0.58
CA LEU A 19 8.90 10.52 -0.79
C LEU A 19 10.01 11.24 -1.56
N ILE A 20 10.18 12.55 -1.35
CA ILE A 20 11.31 13.32 -1.91
C ILE A 20 12.62 12.77 -1.35
N LEU A 21 12.76 12.63 -0.03
CA LEU A 21 13.96 12.05 0.60
C LEU A 21 14.24 10.63 0.08
N TYR A 22 13.20 9.84 -0.13
CA TYR A 22 13.30 8.49 -0.65
C TYR A 22 13.82 8.47 -2.09
N VAL A 23 13.25 9.30 -2.97
CA VAL A 23 13.70 9.43 -4.37
C VAL A 23 15.13 9.95 -4.43
N THR A 24 15.49 10.92 -3.58
CA THR A 24 16.87 11.42 -3.50
C THR A 24 17.84 10.34 -3.03
N ALA A 25 17.51 9.60 -1.95
CA ALA A 25 18.33 8.49 -1.48
C ALA A 25 18.46 7.38 -2.52
N PHE A 26 17.39 7.09 -3.26
CA PHE A 26 17.39 6.12 -4.36
C PHE A 26 18.31 6.54 -5.51
N ILE A 27 18.25 7.80 -5.95
CA ILE A 27 19.14 8.34 -6.99
C ILE A 27 20.59 8.32 -6.52
N VAL A 28 20.86 8.75 -5.28
CA VAL A 28 22.21 8.75 -4.71
C VAL A 28 22.76 7.32 -4.61
N ALA A 29 21.95 6.35 -4.18
CA ALA A 29 22.35 4.95 -4.10
C ALA A 29 22.58 4.30 -5.48
N LEU A 30 21.83 4.72 -6.52
CA LEU A 30 22.11 4.32 -7.90
C LEU A 30 23.46 4.85 -8.42
N LEU A 31 23.87 6.04 -7.98
CA LEU A 31 25.06 6.72 -8.47
C LEU A 31 26.35 6.35 -7.71
N LEU A 32 26.25 6.03 -6.41
CA LEU A 32 27.43 5.81 -5.54
C LEU A 32 27.64 4.34 -5.15
N GLU A 33 26.61 3.67 -4.60
CA GLU A 33 26.74 2.29 -4.11
C GLU A 33 25.42 1.52 -4.26
N LYS A 34 25.31 0.80 -5.39
CA LYS A 34 24.14 -0.02 -5.79
C LYS A 34 23.63 -0.96 -4.68
N MET A 35 24.49 -1.39 -3.75
CA MET A 35 24.11 -2.28 -2.64
C MET A 35 23.19 -1.64 -1.60
N TRP A 36 23.23 -0.31 -1.40
CA TRP A 36 22.36 0.38 -0.43
C TRP A 36 20.90 0.48 -0.88
N LEU A 37 20.62 0.24 -2.16
CA LEU A 37 19.26 0.18 -2.67
C LEU A 37 18.46 -0.96 -2.03
N ILE A 38 19.11 -2.07 -1.66
CA ILE A 38 18.45 -3.24 -1.05
C ILE A 38 17.81 -2.87 0.30
N PRO A 39 18.53 -2.33 1.30
CA PRO A 39 17.91 -1.93 2.57
C PRO A 39 16.93 -0.76 2.42
N ILE A 40 17.19 0.20 1.51
CA ILE A 40 16.26 1.31 1.25
C ILE A 40 14.91 0.78 0.72
N ILE A 41 14.93 -0.12 -0.27
CA ILE A 41 13.72 -0.72 -0.84
C ILE A 41 13.04 -1.65 0.16
N GLY A 42 13.81 -2.43 0.93
CA GLY A 42 13.27 -3.24 2.02
C GLY A 42 12.48 -2.41 3.03
N SER A 43 12.98 -1.21 3.37
CA SER A 43 12.29 -0.28 4.26
C SER A 43 10.97 0.25 3.66
N LEU A 44 10.94 0.54 2.36
CA LEU A 44 9.72 0.98 1.67
C LEU A 44 8.68 -0.15 1.62
N SER A 45 9.09 -1.36 1.27
CA SER A 45 8.23 -2.54 1.26
C SER A 45 7.62 -2.81 2.64
N PHE A 46 8.42 -2.65 3.70
CA PHE A 46 7.92 -2.76 5.07
C PHE A 46 6.87 -1.69 5.39
N ILE A 47 7.09 -0.44 4.97
CA ILE A 47 6.13 0.66 5.15
C ILE A 47 4.82 0.36 4.41
N ILE A 48 4.88 -0.16 3.18
CA ILE A 48 3.70 -0.54 2.39
C ILE A 48 2.89 -1.59 3.15
N ILE A 49 3.55 -2.68 3.59
CA ILE A 49 2.90 -3.77 4.34
C ILE A 49 2.23 -3.26 5.62
N VAL A 50 2.94 -2.43 6.41
CA VAL A 50 2.43 -1.90 7.68
C VAL A 50 1.26 -0.94 7.45
N THR A 51 1.34 -0.11 6.41
CA THR A 51 0.26 0.82 6.05
C THR A 51 -0.96 0.03 5.63
N GLY A 52 -0.81 -0.90 4.67
CA GLY A 52 -1.87 -1.80 4.22
C GLY A 52 -2.56 -2.57 5.34
N TYR A 53 -1.78 -3.10 6.28
CA TYR A 53 -2.33 -3.78 7.46
C TYR A 53 -3.17 -2.84 8.33
N LYS A 54 -2.76 -1.58 8.50
CA LYS A 54 -3.54 -0.58 9.23
C LYS A 54 -4.82 -0.21 8.48
N GLU A 55 -4.78 -0.06 7.15
CA GLU A 55 -5.97 0.25 6.34
C GLU A 55 -6.98 -0.88 6.46
N MET A 56 -6.53 -2.13 6.25
CA MET A 56 -7.34 -3.34 6.43
C MET A 56 -7.96 -3.37 7.82
N ARG A 57 -7.17 -3.15 8.89
CA ARG A 57 -7.68 -3.19 10.27
C ARG A 57 -8.69 -2.08 10.56
N ILE A 58 -8.53 -0.88 9.99
CA ILE A 58 -9.49 0.23 10.15
C ILE A 58 -10.80 -0.17 9.47
N MET A 59 -10.74 -0.59 8.21
CA MET A 59 -11.92 -0.99 7.44
C MET A 59 -12.61 -2.22 8.03
N TRP A 60 -11.85 -3.20 8.54
CA TRP A 60 -12.38 -4.40 9.19
C TRP A 60 -13.30 -4.08 10.37
N ARG A 61 -13.02 -2.99 11.10
CA ARG A 61 -13.85 -2.53 12.23
C ARG A 61 -15.09 -1.75 11.80
N MET A 62 -15.19 -1.38 10.52
CA MET A 62 -16.34 -0.67 9.95
C MET A 62 -17.33 -1.62 9.27
N THR A 63 -16.98 -2.88 9.06
CA THR A 63 -17.84 -3.91 8.45
C THR A 63 -18.23 -4.96 9.48
N GLU A 64 -19.51 -5.31 9.51
CA GLU A 64 -20.02 -6.48 10.23
C GLU A 64 -20.17 -7.71 9.32
N GLN A 65 -20.05 -7.53 8.00
CA GLN A 65 -20.25 -8.61 7.04
C GLN A 65 -19.00 -9.47 6.80
N PRO A 66 -19.09 -10.81 6.97
CA PRO A 66 -17.95 -11.72 6.77
C PRO A 66 -17.46 -11.78 5.32
N LYS A 67 -18.32 -11.42 4.35
CA LYS A 67 -17.94 -11.33 2.93
C LYS A 67 -17.07 -10.10 2.65
N ALA A 68 -17.36 -8.96 3.29
CA ALA A 68 -16.54 -7.75 3.17
C ALA A 68 -15.18 -7.95 3.83
N HIS A 69 -15.12 -8.65 4.98
CA HIS A 69 -13.87 -9.07 5.61
C HIS A 69 -12.96 -9.89 4.68
N ARG A 70 -13.52 -10.86 3.94
CA ARG A 70 -12.75 -11.63 2.95
C ARG A 70 -12.20 -10.76 1.84
N ILE A 71 -12.98 -9.79 1.34
CA ILE A 71 -12.54 -8.87 0.29
C ILE A 71 -11.39 -7.98 0.80
N LEU A 72 -11.49 -7.44 2.01
CA LEU A 72 -10.43 -6.64 2.64
C LEU A 72 -9.14 -7.46 2.83
N MET A 73 -9.26 -8.73 3.21
CA MET A 73 -8.11 -9.63 3.32
C MET A 73 -7.44 -9.88 1.95
N ILE A 74 -8.23 -10.07 0.90
CA ILE A 74 -7.69 -10.22 -0.46
C ILE A 74 -6.99 -8.93 -0.88
N GLN A 75 -7.58 -7.76 -0.64
CA GLN A 75 -6.93 -6.48 -0.95
C GLN A 75 -5.56 -6.35 -0.26
N TYR A 76 -5.47 -6.70 1.03
CA TYR A 76 -4.20 -6.70 1.77
C TYR A 76 -3.17 -7.69 1.19
N VAL A 77 -3.59 -8.88 0.75
CA VAL A 77 -2.70 -9.83 0.06
C VAL A 77 -2.18 -9.25 -1.26
N PHE A 78 -2.99 -8.50 -2.00
CA PHE A 78 -2.52 -7.83 -3.22
C PHE A 78 -1.48 -6.73 -2.92
N GLU A 79 -1.64 -5.99 -1.83
CA GLU A 79 -0.62 -5.01 -1.39
C GLU A 79 0.69 -5.69 -0.96
N TRP A 80 0.62 -6.89 -0.40
CA TRP A 80 1.81 -7.73 -0.15
C TRP A 80 2.49 -8.14 -1.44
N VAL A 81 1.73 -8.56 -2.44
CA VAL A 81 2.25 -8.90 -3.76
C VAL A 81 2.96 -7.69 -4.37
N ASP A 82 2.38 -6.48 -4.26
CA ASP A 82 3.01 -5.24 -4.70
C ASP A 82 4.36 -4.99 -4.00
N ALA A 83 4.41 -5.15 -2.67
CA ALA A 83 5.65 -4.96 -1.88
C ALA A 83 6.73 -6.02 -2.20
N ILE A 84 6.34 -7.28 -2.37
CA ILE A 84 7.26 -8.37 -2.72
C ILE A 84 7.80 -8.17 -4.13
N LEU A 85 6.95 -7.81 -5.09
CA LEU A 85 7.35 -7.52 -6.46
C LEU A 85 8.33 -6.36 -6.51
N LEU A 86 8.07 -5.27 -5.78
CA LEU A 86 8.98 -4.12 -5.68
C LEU A 86 10.36 -4.53 -5.15
N THR A 87 10.38 -5.36 -4.09
CA THR A 87 11.63 -5.83 -3.49
C THR A 87 12.38 -6.76 -4.44
N THR A 88 11.67 -7.70 -5.05
CA THR A 88 12.22 -8.69 -5.98
C THR A 88 12.80 -8.00 -7.20
N LEU A 89 12.06 -7.07 -7.81
CA LEU A 89 12.49 -6.24 -8.93
C LEU A 89 13.84 -5.60 -8.68
N MET A 90 14.01 -4.99 -7.51
CA MET A 90 15.21 -4.25 -7.19
C MET A 90 16.38 -5.17 -6.90
N VAL A 91 16.15 -6.25 -6.16
CA VAL A 91 17.20 -7.26 -5.93
C VAL A 91 17.67 -7.84 -7.27
N THR A 92 16.75 -8.19 -8.17
CA THR A 92 17.12 -8.78 -9.46
C THR A 92 17.73 -7.77 -10.42
N LEU A 93 17.28 -6.51 -10.46
CA LEU A 93 17.97 -5.44 -11.20
C LEU A 93 19.42 -5.22 -10.74
N LEU A 94 19.72 -5.49 -9.46
CA LEU A 94 21.06 -5.27 -8.89
C LEU A 94 21.96 -6.52 -8.96
N THR A 95 21.38 -7.71 -9.06
CA THR A 95 22.12 -8.99 -9.01
C THR A 95 22.08 -9.80 -10.30
N ALA A 96 21.05 -9.61 -11.13
CA ALA A 96 20.80 -10.35 -12.38
C ALA A 96 19.96 -9.49 -13.35
N GLU A 97 20.60 -8.53 -14.01
CA GLU A 97 19.95 -7.48 -14.82
C GLU A 97 18.93 -8.02 -15.84
N GLU A 98 19.21 -9.16 -16.50
CA GLU A 98 18.29 -9.78 -17.47
C GLU A 98 16.97 -10.25 -16.84
N LEU A 99 17.04 -10.86 -15.64
CA LEU A 99 15.85 -11.24 -14.87
C LEU A 99 15.18 -10.01 -14.26
N GLY A 100 15.96 -9.00 -13.89
CA GLY A 100 15.48 -7.70 -13.42
C GLY A 100 14.60 -6.98 -14.44
N LEU A 101 14.98 -7.01 -15.72
CA LEU A 101 14.18 -6.42 -16.80
C LEU A 101 12.86 -7.17 -17.04
N LEU A 102 12.88 -8.50 -17.02
CA LEU A 102 11.67 -9.33 -17.13
C LEU A 102 10.69 -9.07 -15.98
N ILE A 103 11.21 -9.05 -14.75
CA ILE A 103 10.41 -8.74 -13.56
C ILE A 103 9.94 -7.28 -13.59
N GLY A 104 10.73 -6.37 -14.14
CA GLY A 104 10.38 -4.96 -14.37
C GLY A 104 9.22 -4.78 -15.32
N LEU A 105 9.20 -5.55 -16.41
CA LEU A 105 8.10 -5.52 -17.36
C LEU A 105 6.80 -6.04 -16.72
N PHE A 106 6.88 -7.15 -15.98
CA PHE A 106 5.73 -7.66 -15.22
C PHE A 106 5.26 -6.65 -14.15
N PHE A 107 6.18 -6.08 -13.38
CA PHE A 107 5.89 -5.07 -12.36
C PHE A 107 5.24 -3.83 -12.96
N GLY A 108 5.72 -3.35 -14.11
CA GLY A 108 5.15 -2.22 -14.84
C GLY A 108 3.69 -2.49 -15.24
N ILE A 109 3.42 -3.65 -15.85
CA ILE A 109 2.06 -4.06 -16.23
C ILE A 109 1.17 -4.16 -14.99
N TRP A 110 1.67 -4.82 -13.94
CA TRP A 110 0.96 -5.01 -12.68
C TRP A 110 0.65 -3.68 -11.97
N GLY A 111 1.58 -2.73 -12.00
CA GLY A 111 1.43 -1.38 -11.45
C GLY A 111 0.41 -0.55 -12.23
N VAL A 112 0.40 -0.63 -13.57
CA VAL A 112 -0.60 0.03 -14.42
C VAL A 112 -2.02 -0.48 -14.13
N LEU A 113 -2.15 -1.75 -13.76
CA LEU A 113 -3.41 -2.35 -13.35
C LEU A 113 -3.86 -1.97 -11.92
N SER A 114 -2.98 -1.37 -11.10
CA SER A 114 -3.28 -1.04 -9.70
C SER A 114 -4.55 -0.18 -9.51
N PRO A 115 -4.75 0.93 -10.26
CA PRO A 115 -5.96 1.74 -10.14
C PRO A 115 -7.25 0.98 -10.51
N LEU A 116 -7.15 0.05 -11.48
CA LEU A 116 -8.28 -0.80 -11.88
C LEU A 116 -8.62 -1.81 -10.79
N ARG A 117 -7.61 -2.43 -10.16
CA ARG A 117 -7.80 -3.33 -9.01
C ARG A 117 -8.45 -2.59 -7.85
N GLN A 118 -7.97 -1.40 -7.52
CA GLN A 118 -8.52 -0.61 -6.41
C GLN A 118 -10.00 -0.25 -6.66
N LYS A 119 -10.34 0.20 -7.88
CA LYS A 119 -11.74 0.43 -8.28
C LYS A 119 -12.60 -0.84 -8.19
N TRP A 120 -12.03 -1.99 -8.58
CA TRP A 120 -12.73 -3.27 -8.50
C TRP A 120 -13.01 -3.68 -7.05
N PHE A 121 -12.04 -3.51 -6.14
CA PHE A 121 -12.23 -3.79 -4.70
C PHE A 121 -13.30 -2.90 -4.08
N VAL A 122 -13.24 -1.58 -4.32
CA VAL A 122 -14.26 -0.64 -3.83
C VAL A 122 -15.65 -1.01 -4.34
N LYS A 123 -15.76 -1.33 -5.64
CA LYS A 123 -17.04 -1.75 -6.24
C LYS A 123 -17.56 -3.04 -5.60
N LYS A 124 -16.68 -4.02 -5.34
CA LYS A 124 -17.06 -5.29 -4.70
C LYS A 124 -17.46 -5.10 -3.24
N LEU A 125 -16.77 -4.25 -2.50
CA LEU A 125 -17.12 -3.89 -1.12
C LEU A 125 -18.49 -3.20 -1.08
N LYS A 126 -18.73 -2.20 -1.93
CA LYS A 126 -20.04 -1.52 -2.02
C LYS A 126 -21.18 -2.41 -2.50
N GLN A 127 -20.91 -3.48 -3.26
CA GLN A 127 -21.93 -4.47 -3.64
C GLN A 127 -22.35 -5.35 -2.46
N VAL A 128 -21.44 -5.64 -1.54
CA VAL A 128 -21.70 -6.47 -0.35
C VAL A 128 -22.32 -5.62 0.76
N GLU A 129 -21.78 -4.42 0.97
CA GLU A 129 -22.19 -3.50 2.02
C GLU A 129 -22.17 -2.06 1.48
N PRO A 130 -23.30 -1.56 0.93
CA PRO A 130 -23.38 -0.26 0.26
C PRO A 130 -23.05 0.91 1.18
N GLU A 131 -23.38 0.77 2.47
CA GLU A 131 -23.16 1.78 3.51
C GLU A 131 -21.70 1.82 4.01
N LEU A 132 -20.89 0.81 3.67
CA LEU A 132 -19.50 0.75 4.12
C LEU A 132 -18.73 1.96 3.58
N PRO A 133 -18.18 2.83 4.43
CA PRO A 133 -17.44 4.00 3.98
C PRO A 133 -16.14 3.59 3.30
N THR A 134 -15.63 4.43 2.40
CA THR A 134 -14.29 4.24 1.84
C THR A 134 -13.22 4.62 2.86
N TYR A 135 -12.02 4.07 2.72
CA TYR A 135 -10.91 4.38 3.63
C TYR A 135 -10.58 5.88 3.65
N GLU A 136 -10.66 6.52 2.49
CA GLU A 136 -10.49 7.97 2.32
C GLU A 136 -11.55 8.75 3.11
N GLU A 137 -12.82 8.35 3.04
CA GLU A 137 -13.90 8.96 3.81
C GLU A 137 -13.69 8.82 5.33
N VAL A 138 -13.20 7.66 5.78
CA VAL A 138 -12.88 7.41 7.19
C VAL A 138 -11.72 8.30 7.67
N ILE A 139 -10.69 8.50 6.85
CA ILE A 139 -9.54 9.33 7.20
C ILE A 139 -9.85 10.82 7.16
N GLU A 140 -10.71 11.23 6.24
CA GLU A 140 -11.15 12.61 6.12
C GLU A 140 -12.20 12.99 7.18
N GLY A 141 -12.63 12.02 8.00
CA GLY A 141 -13.59 12.25 9.08
C GLY A 141 -15.00 12.55 8.57
N ARG A 142 -15.32 12.15 7.33
CA ARG A 142 -16.64 12.35 6.71
C ARG A 142 -17.68 11.31 7.13
N VAL A 143 -17.24 10.28 7.84
CA VAL A 143 -18.11 9.27 8.44
C VAL A 143 -18.38 9.67 9.89
N PRO A 144 -19.64 9.78 10.32
CA PRO A 144 -19.93 9.98 11.74
C PRO A 144 -19.32 8.80 12.49
N ASN A 145 -18.49 9.09 13.50
CA ASN A 145 -17.99 8.08 14.42
C ASN A 145 -19.21 7.35 14.98
N GLY A 146 -19.44 6.12 14.51
CA GLY A 146 -20.29 5.16 15.19
C GLY A 146 -19.87 5.14 16.65
N SER A 147 -20.84 5.48 17.49
CA SER A 147 -20.78 5.71 18.92
C SER A 147 -19.73 4.91 19.68
N SER A 148 -19.09 5.62 20.62
CA SER A 148 -18.60 5.09 21.89
C SER A 148 -19.50 3.97 22.44
N ILE A 149 -19.08 2.71 22.32
CA ILE A 149 -19.36 1.61 23.26
C ILE A 149 -18.12 0.72 23.30
#